data_AF-A0A925QXA2-F1
#
_entry.id   AF-A0A925QXA2-F1
#
_cell.length_a   1.000
_cell.length_b   1.000
_cell.length_c   1.000
_cell.angle_alpha   90.00
_cell.angle_beta   90.00
_cell.angle_gamma   90.00
#
_symmetry.space_group_name_H-M   'P 1'
#
loop_
_entity.id
_entity.type
_entity.pdbx_description
1 polymer ?
#
loop_
_entity_poly.entity_id
_entity_poly.type
_entity_poly.pdbx_seq_one_letter_code
_entity_poly.pdbx_strand_id
1 'polypeptide(L)'
;MTGQGSAIETIIKDYIESKDRSHRCTRKRNDQEKEYNKLLTIYSGEVKNYTLEQADKIYLAYQDMIISGEEASLAESNFLEAEKKLNELGAILFDATINAEIDLIDGHGTASIRKPVTVAYFNGQVVVS
;
A
#
# COMPACT_ATOMS: atom_id res chain seq x y z
N MET A 1 -8.68 -21.36 -18.95
CA MET A 1 -7.90 -20.11 -18.84
C MET A 1 -8.42 -19.35 -17.62
N THR A 2 -7.82 -19.53 -16.45
CA THR A 2 -8.36 -19.00 -15.16
C THR A 2 -7.27 -18.48 -14.20
N GLY A 3 -6.00 -18.44 -14.61
CA GLY A 3 -4.88 -18.11 -13.72
C GLY A 3 -4.59 -16.62 -13.50
N GLN A 4 -5.03 -15.73 -14.40
CA GLN A 4 -4.69 -14.29 -14.33
C GLN A 4 -5.61 -13.48 -13.41
N GLY A 5 -6.90 -13.80 -13.33
CA GLY A 5 -7.83 -13.13 -12.42
C GLY A 5 -7.43 -13.30 -10.95
N SER A 6 -6.97 -14.51 -10.59
CA SER A 6 -6.47 -14.81 -9.25
C SER A 6 -5.25 -13.98 -8.85
N ALA A 7 -4.31 -13.72 -9.78
CA ALA A 7 -3.10 -12.96 -9.46
C ALA A 7 -3.37 -11.47 -9.25
N ILE A 8 -4.29 -10.90 -10.04
CA ILE A 8 -4.72 -9.49 -9.91
C ILE A 8 -5.44 -9.28 -8.58
N GLU A 9 -6.38 -10.17 -8.24
CA GLU A 9 -7.10 -10.13 -6.97
C GLU A 9 -6.14 -10.22 -5.77
N THR A 10 -5.10 -11.06 -5.85
CA THR A 10 -4.06 -11.13 -4.83
C THR A 10 -3.30 -9.81 -4.68
N ILE A 11 -2.85 -9.18 -5.78
CA ILE A 11 -2.12 -7.89 -5.71
C ILE A 11 -2.98 -6.79 -5.05
N ILE A 12 -4.26 -6.71 -5.41
CA ILE A 12 -5.18 -5.73 -4.82
C ILE A 12 -5.40 -6.01 -3.34
N LYS A 13 -5.58 -7.28 -2.97
CA LYS A 13 -5.76 -7.69 -1.58
C LYS A 13 -4.52 -7.40 -0.73
N ASP A 14 -3.33 -7.74 -1.24
CA ASP A 14 -2.04 -7.49 -0.58
C ASP A 14 -1.81 -6.00 -0.36
N TYR A 15 -2.19 -5.14 -1.31
CA TYR A 15 -2.16 -3.69 -1.15
C TYR A 15 -3.06 -3.21 -0.02
N ILE A 16 -4.33 -3.65 0.02
CA ILE A 16 -5.29 -3.25 1.05
C ILE A 16 -4.80 -3.69 2.43
N GLU A 17 -4.36 -4.95 2.56
CA GLU A 17 -3.87 -5.49 3.83
C GLU A 17 -2.59 -4.79 4.30
N SER A 18 -1.65 -4.52 3.39
CA SER A 18 -0.40 -3.84 3.70
C SER A 18 -0.63 -2.37 4.09
N LYS A 19 -1.57 -1.69 3.44
CA LYS A 19 -1.99 -0.32 3.79
C LYS A 19 -2.55 -0.25 5.20
N ASP A 20 -3.51 -1.12 5.50
CA ASP A 20 -4.13 -1.18 6.82
C ASP A 20 -3.12 -1.54 7.91
N ARG A 21 -2.20 -2.47 7.61
CA ARG A 21 -1.12 -2.85 8.53
C ARG A 21 -0.16 -1.69 8.77
N SER A 22 0.27 -1.00 7.73
CA SER A 22 1.13 0.19 7.85
C SER A 22 0.49 1.28 8.72
N HIS A 23 -0.79 1.58 8.51
CA HIS A 23 -1.53 2.53 9.34
C HIS A 23 -1.63 2.08 10.81
N ARG A 24 -1.92 0.81 11.07
CA ARG A 24 -1.99 0.27 12.44
C ARG A 24 -0.65 0.36 13.17
N CYS A 25 0.43 -0.06 12.51
CA CYS A 25 1.77 0.00 13.09
C CYS A 25 2.22 1.45 13.34
N THR A 26 1.92 2.37 12.42
CA THR A 26 2.19 3.81 12.60
C THR A 26 1.46 4.38 13.81
N ARG A 27 0.17 4.04 13.99
CA ARG A 27 -0.59 4.46 15.19
C ARG A 27 0.03 3.91 16.47
N LYS A 28 0.34 2.61 16.50
CA LYS A 28 0.98 1.95 17.66
C LYS A 28 2.30 2.64 18.01
N ARG A 29 3.16 2.92 17.03
CA ARG A 29 4.42 3.66 17.23
C ARG A 29 4.17 5.02 17.88
N ASN A 30 3.24 5.80 17.33
CA ASN A 30 2.94 7.14 17.85
C ASN A 30 2.36 7.10 19.28
N ASP A 31 1.59 6.07 19.63
CA ASP A 31 1.05 5.91 20.97
C ASP A 31 2.14 5.52 21.98
N GLN A 32 3.08 4.65 21.58
CA GLN A 32 4.24 4.32 22.42
C GLN A 32 5.19 5.50 22.62
N GLU A 33 5.42 6.28 21.56
CA GLU A 33 6.20 7.53 21.65
C GLU A 33 5.55 8.53 22.61
N LYS A 34 4.22 8.67 22.57
CA LYS A 34 3.48 9.52 23.52
C LYS A 34 3.64 9.03 24.96
N GLU A 35 3.53 7.73 25.21
CA GLU A 35 3.69 7.20 26.57
C GLU A 35 5.12 7.39 27.09
N TYR A 36 6.13 7.14 26.26
CA TYR A 36 7.52 7.43 26.60
C TYR A 36 7.74 8.92 26.95
N ASN A 37 7.28 9.83 26.09
CA ASN A 37 7.40 11.28 26.32
C ASN A 37 6.63 11.75 27.55
N LYS A 38 5.46 11.15 27.81
CA LYS A 38 4.66 11.41 29.00
C LYS A 38 5.41 10.98 30.26
N LEU A 39 6.01 9.79 30.29
CA LEU A 39 6.81 9.32 31.43
C LEU A 39 8.03 10.22 31.66
N LEU A 40 8.72 10.64 30.58
CA LEU A 40 9.80 11.63 30.69
C LEU A 40 9.31 12.92 31.34
N THR A 41 8.16 13.45 30.91
CA THR A 41 7.60 14.70 31.44
C THR A 41 7.14 14.57 32.89
N ILE A 42 6.47 13.47 33.25
CA ILE A 42 5.98 13.22 34.61
C ILE A 42 7.15 13.08 35.59
N TYR A 43 8.21 12.38 35.18
CA TYR A 43 9.34 12.09 36.05
C TYR A 43 10.45 13.14 36.00
N SER A 44 10.45 14.05 35.02
CA SER A 44 11.41 15.17 34.93
C SER A 44 11.07 16.36 35.85
N GLY A 45 10.65 16.11 37.10
CA GLY A 45 10.37 17.16 38.08
C GLY A 45 11.57 18.09 38.34
N GLU A 46 11.44 19.01 39.31
CA GLU A 46 12.44 20.06 39.61
C GLU A 46 13.87 19.55 39.89
N VAL A 47 14.03 18.26 40.18
CA VAL A 47 15.34 17.59 40.35
C VAL A 47 15.41 16.37 39.45
N LYS A 48 16.39 16.34 38.53
CA LYS A 48 16.65 15.24 37.57
C LYS A 48 17.22 13.97 38.24
N ASN A 49 16.59 13.49 39.31
CA ASN A 49 16.96 12.23 39.96
C ASN A 49 15.79 11.26 39.85
N TYR A 50 15.88 10.33 38.90
CA TYR A 50 14.92 9.23 38.78
C TYR A 50 15.16 8.21 39.90
N THR A 51 14.09 7.71 40.51
CA THR A 51 14.20 6.47 41.30
C THR A 51 14.49 5.29 40.35
N LEU A 52 15.05 4.20 40.88
CA LEU A 52 15.30 2.99 40.08
C LEU A 52 14.03 2.49 39.38
N GLU A 53 12.88 2.52 40.06
CA GLU A 53 11.58 2.14 39.49
C GLU A 53 11.12 3.08 38.36
N GLN A 54 11.38 4.38 38.47
CA GLN A 54 11.05 5.34 37.42
C GLN A 54 11.94 5.15 36.20
N ALA A 55 13.23 4.92 36.42
CA ALA A 55 14.18 4.63 35.35
C ALA A 55 13.81 3.34 34.60
N ASP A 56 13.41 2.28 35.33
CA ASP A 56 12.97 1.02 34.74
C ASP A 56 11.71 1.20 33.87
N LYS A 57 10.72 1.95 34.35
CA LYS A 57 9.51 2.27 33.55
C LYS A 57 9.81 3.07 32.29
N ILE A 58 10.66 4.09 32.38
CA ILE A 58 11.09 4.87 31.21
C ILE A 58 11.82 3.95 30.22
N TYR A 59 12.68 3.06 30.72
CA TYR A 59 13.44 2.14 29.89
C TYR A 59 12.53 1.14 29.15
N LEU A 60 11.55 0.54 29.82
CA LEU A 60 10.58 -0.36 29.18
C LEU A 60 9.77 0.36 28.10
N ALA A 61 9.26 1.56 28.40
CA ALA A 61 8.53 2.36 27.40
C ALA A 61 9.41 2.76 26.20
N TYR A 62 10.70 3.03 26.44
CA TYR A 62 11.67 3.26 25.37
C TYR A 62 11.86 2.01 24.50
N GLN A 63 12.03 0.82 25.11
CA GLN A 63 12.16 -0.43 24.36
C GLN A 63 10.92 -0.70 23.50
N ASP A 64 9.72 -0.54 24.06
CA ASP A 64 8.46 -0.73 23.34
C ASP A 64 8.30 0.25 22.17
N MET A 65 8.75 1.51 22.35
CA MET A 65 8.79 2.51 21.29
C MET A 65 9.74 2.11 20.16
N ILE A 66 10.95 1.63 20.48
CA ILE A 66 11.91 1.16 19.48
C ILE A 66 11.37 -0.03 18.69
N ILE A 67 10.85 -1.05 19.38
CA ILE A 67 10.25 -2.23 18.73
C ILE A 67 9.10 -1.82 17.81
N SER A 68 8.21 -0.94 18.28
CA SER A 68 7.09 -0.45 17.46
C SER A 68 7.56 0.41 16.28
N GLY A 69 8.70 1.10 16.41
CA GLY A 69 9.36 1.84 15.35
C GLY A 69 9.87 0.93 14.23
N GLU A 70 10.54 -0.16 14.58
CA GLU A 70 11.02 -1.18 13.63
C GLU A 70 9.85 -1.86 12.91
N GLU A 71 8.80 -2.25 13.66
CA GLU A 71 7.58 -2.83 13.10
C GLU A 71 6.90 -1.87 12.10
N ALA A 72 6.81 -0.58 12.43
CA ALA A 72 6.23 0.43 11.55
C ALA A 72 7.06 0.62 10.28
N SER A 73 8.39 0.71 10.39
CA SER A 73 9.28 0.85 9.23
C SER A 73 9.18 -0.35 8.29
N LEU A 74 9.10 -1.57 8.83
CA LEU A 74 8.92 -2.78 8.02
C LEU A 74 7.54 -2.79 7.33
N ALA A 75 6.48 -2.45 8.06
CA ALA A 75 5.13 -2.39 7.50
C ALA A 75 5.00 -1.32 6.40
N GLU A 76 5.67 -0.18 6.55
CA GLU A 76 5.73 0.87 5.54
C GLU A 76 6.49 0.41 4.29
N SER A 77 7.65 -0.23 4.45
CA SER A 77 8.40 -0.80 3.33
C SER A 77 7.57 -1.80 2.52
N ASN A 78 6.85 -2.69 3.21
CA ASN A 78 5.98 -3.67 2.55
C ASN A 78 4.81 -3.00 1.82
N PHE A 79 4.23 -1.96 2.41
CA PHE A 79 3.17 -1.18 1.78
C PHE A 79 3.67 -0.48 0.50
N LEU A 80 4.85 0.15 0.53
CA LEU A 80 5.44 0.78 -0.65
C LEU A 80 5.71 -0.23 -1.77
N GLU A 81 6.15 -1.44 -1.43
CA GLU A 81 6.32 -2.51 -2.42
C GLU A 81 4.98 -2.93 -3.04
N ALA A 82 3.95 -3.10 -2.22
CA ALA A 82 2.60 -3.46 -2.70
C ALA A 82 1.98 -2.34 -3.56
N GLU A 83 2.20 -1.07 -3.20
CA GLU A 83 1.76 0.09 -3.98
C GLU A 83 2.46 0.14 -5.34
N LYS A 84 3.77 -0.13 -5.38
CA LYS A 84 4.51 -0.22 -6.63
C LYS A 84 3.92 -1.29 -7.57
N LYS A 85 3.65 -2.49 -7.05
CA LYS A 85 3.04 -3.58 -7.83
C LYS A 85 1.65 -3.22 -8.34
N LEU A 86 0.84 -2.55 -7.52
CA LEU A 86 -0.49 -2.09 -7.93
C LEU A 86 -0.41 -1.03 -9.04
N ASN A 87 0.54 -0.10 -8.95
CA ASN A 87 0.77 0.91 -9.98
C ASN A 87 1.26 0.30 -11.30
N GLU A 88 2.16 -0.68 -11.24
CA GLU A 88 2.61 -1.44 -12.41
C GLU A 88 1.43 -2.17 -13.08
N LEU A 89 0.57 -2.81 -12.29
CA LEU A 89 -0.66 -3.44 -12.79
C LEU A 89 -1.58 -2.41 -13.46
N GLY A 90 -1.79 -1.25 -12.83
CA GLY A 90 -2.60 -0.17 -13.39
C GLY A 90 -2.06 0.34 -14.72
N ALA A 91 -0.74 0.50 -14.84
CA ALA A 91 -0.09 0.91 -16.08
C ALA A 91 -0.27 -0.12 -17.20
N ILE A 92 -0.11 -1.42 -16.91
CA ILE A 92 -0.33 -2.50 -17.88
C ILE A 92 -1.78 -2.53 -18.36
N LEU A 93 -2.74 -2.46 -17.44
CA LEU A 93 -4.16 -2.46 -17.78
C LEU A 93 -4.55 -1.24 -18.62
N PHE A 94 -3.97 -0.08 -18.31
CA PHE A 94 -4.18 1.15 -19.08
C PHE A 94 -3.59 1.05 -20.50
N ASP A 95 -2.36 0.59 -20.64
CA ASP A 95 -1.71 0.41 -21.96
C ASP A 95 -2.42 -0.65 -22.81
N ALA A 96 -2.83 -1.78 -22.21
CA ALA A 96 -3.62 -2.79 -22.89
C ALA A 96 -5.00 -2.28 -23.35
N THR A 97 -5.60 -1.36 -22.59
CA THR A 97 -6.84 -0.68 -23.00
C THR A 97 -6.59 0.20 -24.22
N ILE A 98 -5.48 0.94 -24.25
CA ILE A 98 -5.12 1.81 -25.38
C ILE A 98 -4.80 1.00 -26.64
N ASN A 99 -4.22 -0.20 -26.53
CA ASN A 99 -3.72 -0.97 -27.66
C ASN A 99 -4.56 -2.22 -27.98
N ALA A 100 -5.89 -2.10 -28.00
CA ALA A 100 -6.76 -3.24 -28.29
C ALA A 100 -6.72 -3.60 -29.78
N GLU A 101 -6.58 -4.89 -30.12
CA GLU A 101 -6.78 -5.38 -31.49
C GLU A 101 -8.20 -5.94 -31.61
N ILE A 102 -8.96 -5.46 -32.61
CA ILE A 102 -10.28 -6.02 -32.92
C ILE A 102 -10.25 -6.79 -34.24
N ASP A 103 -10.87 -7.96 -34.22
CA ASP A 103 -11.14 -8.78 -35.39
C ASP A 103 -12.38 -8.21 -36.10
N LEU A 104 -12.18 -7.50 -37.21
CA LEU A 104 -13.26 -7.01 -38.05
C LEU A 104 -13.60 -8.07 -39.09
N ILE A 105 -14.83 -8.60 -39.03
CA ILE A 105 -15.36 -9.49 -40.06
C ILE A 105 -15.83 -8.63 -41.23
N ASP A 106 -15.29 -8.85 -42.44
CA ASP A 106 -15.84 -8.19 -43.63
C ASP A 106 -17.31 -8.61 -43.85
N GLY A 107 -18.15 -7.70 -44.39
CA GLY A 107 -19.58 -7.97 -44.64
C GLY A 107 -19.87 -9.09 -45.65
N HIS A 108 -18.84 -9.74 -46.19
CA HIS A 108 -18.91 -10.87 -47.11
C HIS A 108 -18.37 -12.18 -46.48
N GLY A 109 -18.10 -12.19 -45.17
CA GLY A 109 -17.91 -13.38 -44.36
C GLY A 109 -16.63 -14.18 -44.62
N THR A 110 -15.56 -13.59 -45.18
CA THR A 110 -14.38 -14.40 -45.57
C THR A 110 -13.01 -13.94 -45.09
N ALA A 111 -12.84 -12.75 -44.49
CA ALA A 111 -11.60 -12.43 -43.77
C ALA A 111 -11.82 -11.66 -42.47
N SER A 112 -11.19 -12.14 -41.39
CA SER A 112 -10.97 -11.35 -40.17
C SER A 112 -9.73 -10.49 -40.38
N ILE A 113 -9.92 -9.17 -40.41
CA ILE A 113 -8.79 -8.23 -40.41
C ILE A 113 -8.56 -7.78 -38.98
N ARG A 114 -7.41 -8.13 -38.40
CA ARG A 114 -6.96 -7.54 -37.14
C ARG A 114 -6.53 -6.10 -37.39
N LYS A 115 -7.19 -5.16 -36.72
CA LYS A 115 -6.75 -3.77 -36.67
C LYS A 115 -6.43 -3.36 -35.24
N PRO A 116 -5.26 -2.74 -35.00
CA PRO A 116 -5.04 -2.05 -33.74
C PRO A 116 -6.01 -0.87 -33.70
N VAL A 117 -6.77 -0.76 -32.62
CA VAL A 117 -7.67 0.36 -32.36
C VAL A 117 -7.30 0.98 -31.03
N THR A 118 -7.35 2.31 -30.99
CA THR A 118 -7.17 3.03 -29.75
C THR A 118 -8.51 3.13 -29.04
N VAL A 119 -8.61 2.55 -27.83
CA VAL A 119 -9.81 2.65 -27.00
C VAL A 119 -9.60 3.75 -25.97
N ALA A 120 -10.29 4.87 -26.15
CA ALA A 120 -10.30 5.98 -25.22
C ALA A 120 -11.60 5.98 -24.41
N TYR A 121 -11.48 6.09 -23.08
CA TYR A 121 -12.61 6.29 -22.19
C TYR A 121 -12.76 7.77 -21.86
N PHE A 122 -13.76 8.43 -22.46
CA PHE A 122 -14.12 9.82 -22.17
C PHE A 122 -15.50 9.87 -21.53
N ASN A 123 -15.61 10.39 -20.29
CA ASN A 123 -16.88 10.63 -19.59
C ASN A 123 -17.85 9.42 -19.60
N GLY A 124 -17.33 8.20 -19.44
CA GLY A 124 -18.14 6.98 -19.42
C GLY A 124 -18.58 6.46 -20.79
N GLN A 125 -18.13 7.07 -21.90
CA GLN A 125 -18.29 6.54 -23.25
C GLN A 125 -16.97 5.94 -23.76
N VAL A 126 -17.09 4.78 -24.42
CA VAL A 126 -15.98 4.09 -25.09
C VAL A 126 -15.90 4.61 -26.53
N VAL A 127 -14.80 5.26 -26.86
CA VAL A 127 -14.52 5.72 -28.23
C VAL A 127 -13.43 4.82 -28.80
N VAL A 128 -13.72 4.18 -29.93
CA VAL A 128 -12.80 3.34 -30.68
C VAL A 128 -12.38 4.12 -31.92
N SER A 129 -11.09 4.40 -32.08
CA SER A 129 -10.51 5.13 -33.22
C SER A 129 -9.43 4.32 -33.93
#